data_AF-A0A7C5LMY8-F1
#
_entry.id   AF-A0A7C5LMY8-F1
#
_cell.length_a   1.000
_cell.length_b   1.000
_cell.length_c   1.000
_cell.angle_alpha   90.00
_cell.angle_beta   90.00
_cell.angle_gamma   90.00
#
_symmetry.space_group_name_H-M   'P 1'
#
loop_
_entity.id
_entity.type
_entity.pdbx_description
1 polymer ?
#
loop_
_entity_poly.entity_id
_entity_poly.type
_entity_poly.pdbx_seq_one_letter_code
_entity_poly.pdbx_strand_id
1 'polypeptide(L)'
;LARKLAEWPRIVEIAARNHEPHRVAFYLYELAGEFHALWNKGNDNPALRFVQEGDPEASAAKIALPAAVAVVISAGLGILGVTPAEEMR
;
A
#
# COMPACT_ATOMS: atom_id res chain seq x y z
N LEU A 1 -3.97 -6.34 4.84
CA LEU A 1 -3.74 -4.95 4.44
C LEU A 1 -3.68 -3.94 5.59
N ALA A 2 -4.77 -3.60 6.30
CA ALA A 2 -4.70 -2.60 7.39
C ALA A 2 -3.70 -3.00 8.51
N ARG A 3 -3.68 -4.29 8.88
CA ARG A 3 -2.68 -4.85 9.80
C ARG A 3 -1.25 -4.70 9.25
N LYS A 4 -1.04 -5.01 7.97
CA LYS A 4 0.26 -4.90 7.29
C LYS A 4 0.77 -3.46 7.36
N LEU A 5 -0.08 -2.49 7.00
CA LEU A 5 0.24 -1.05 7.10
C LEU A 5 0.70 -0.62 8.49
N ALA A 6 0.10 -1.18 9.55
CA ALA A 6 0.49 -0.85 10.93
C ALA A 6 1.90 -1.34 11.29
N GLU A 7 2.48 -2.29 10.54
CA GLU A 7 3.86 -2.75 10.72
C GLU A 7 4.89 -1.74 10.21
N TRP A 8 4.51 -0.82 9.31
CA TRP A 8 5.43 0.08 8.61
C TRP A 8 6.40 0.84 9.53
N PRO A 9 5.97 1.53 10.61
CA PRO A 9 6.89 2.27 11.46
C PRO A 9 7.97 1.39 12.09
N ARG A 10 7.59 0.17 12.50
CA ARG A 10 8.50 -0.82 13.08
C ARG A 10 9.54 -1.29 12.07
N ILE A 11 9.13 -1.54 10.82
CA ILE A 11 10.04 -1.97 9.75
C ILE A 11 11.09 -0.89 9.45
N VAL A 12 10.67 0.37 9.37
CA VAL A 12 11.60 1.51 9.15
C VAL A 12 12.60 1.61 10.30
N GLU A 13 12.13 1.52 11.55
CA GLU A 13 12.97 1.58 12.74
C GLU A 13 14.05 0.48 12.75
N ILE A 14 13.66 -0.77 12.45
CA ILE A 14 14.58 -1.92 12.42
C ILE A 14 15.58 -1.78 11.27
N ALA A 15 15.10 -1.43 10.07
CA ALA A 15 15.96 -1.25 8.90
C ALA A 15 17.02 -0.17 9.13
N ALA A 16 16.63 0.95 9.75
CA ALA A 16 17.55 2.04 10.08
C ALA A 16 18.56 1.64 11.15
N ARG A 17 18.12 1.03 12.26
CA ARG A 17 19.01 0.64 13.37
C ARG A 17 20.06 -0.39 12.98
N ASN A 18 19.70 -1.31 12.10
CA ASN A 18 20.59 -2.40 11.68
C ASN A 18 21.35 -2.09 10.39
N HIS A 19 21.10 -0.95 9.75
CA HIS A 19 21.64 -0.63 8.41
C HIS A 19 21.24 -1.67 7.34
N GLU A 20 19.97 -2.09 7.36
CA GLU A 20 19.42 -3.16 6.53
C GLU A 20 18.31 -2.62 5.59
N PRO A 21 18.63 -1.78 4.58
CA PRO A 21 17.63 -1.15 3.70
C PRO A 21 16.80 -2.16 2.90
N HIS A 22 17.33 -3.36 2.67
CA HIS A 22 16.61 -4.45 2.00
C HIS A 22 15.30 -4.83 2.70
N ARG A 23 15.18 -4.61 4.03
CA ARG A 23 13.93 -4.87 4.77
C ARG A 23 12.79 -3.96 4.30
N VAL A 24 13.10 -2.71 3.95
CA VAL A 24 12.12 -1.80 3.36
C VAL A 24 11.66 -2.36 2.01
N ALA A 25 12.59 -2.74 1.14
CA ALA A 25 12.26 -3.31 -0.17
C ALA A 25 11.37 -4.56 -0.07
N PHE A 26 11.71 -5.50 0.82
CA PHE A 26 10.90 -6.70 1.04
C PHE A 26 9.51 -6.38 1.59
N TYR A 27 9.40 -5.48 2.57
CA TYR A 27 8.11 -5.07 3.10
C TYR A 27 7.24 -4.40 2.03
N LEU A 28 7.81 -3.52 1.19
CA LEU A 28 7.08 -2.89 0.10
C LEU A 28 6.57 -3.91 -0.92
N TYR A 29 7.39 -4.91 -1.25
CA TYR A 29 6.99 -6.00 -2.14
C TYR A 29 5.79 -6.77 -1.59
N GLU A 30 5.83 -7.14 -0.31
CA GLU A 30 4.71 -7.82 0.36
C GLU A 30 3.45 -6.94 0.44
N LEU A 31 3.60 -5.65 0.80
CA LEU A 31 2.48 -4.71 0.88
C LEU A 31 1.80 -4.54 -0.49
N ALA A 32 2.58 -4.39 -1.56
CA ALA A 32 2.07 -4.30 -2.92
C ALA A 32 1.34 -5.59 -3.31
N GLY A 33 1.88 -6.76 -2.96
CA GLY A 33 1.23 -8.05 -3.18
C GLY A 33 -0.11 -8.19 -2.45
N GLU A 34 -0.18 -7.84 -1.17
CA GLU A 34 -1.43 -7.85 -0.40
C GLU A 34 -2.47 -6.88 -0.96
N PHE A 35 -2.04 -5.68 -1.38
CA PHE A 35 -2.92 -4.70 -2.00
C PHE A 35 -3.47 -5.21 -3.33
N HIS A 36 -2.60 -5.77 -4.19
CA HIS A 36 -3.01 -6.35 -5.47
C HIS A 36 -4.00 -7.51 -5.28
N ALA A 37 -3.78 -8.37 -4.29
CA ALA A 37 -4.71 -9.45 -3.97
C ALA A 37 -6.08 -8.92 -3.53
N LEU A 38 -6.13 -7.85 -2.72
CA LEU A 38 -7.39 -7.21 -2.33
C LEU A 38 -8.08 -6.55 -3.52
N TRP A 39 -7.34 -5.85 -4.37
CA TRP A 39 -7.86 -5.25 -5.59
C TRP A 39 -8.54 -6.29 -6.48
N ASN A 40 -7.86 -7.41 -6.74
CA ASN A 40 -8.38 -8.47 -7.61
C ASN A 40 -9.65 -9.15 -7.08
N LYS A 41 -9.82 -9.25 -5.75
CA LYS A 41 -11.08 -9.76 -5.16
C LYS A 41 -12.31 -8.92 -5.55
N GLY A 42 -12.11 -7.66 -5.94
CA GLY A 42 -13.16 -6.80 -6.50
C GLY A 42 -13.70 -7.25 -7.86
N ASN A 43 -13.00 -8.15 -8.56
CA ASN A 43 -13.49 -8.75 -9.80
C ASN A 43 -14.57 -9.78 -9.53
N ASP A 44 -14.36 -10.64 -8.52
CA ASP A 44 -15.31 -11.69 -8.14
C ASP A 44 -16.45 -11.16 -7.26
N ASN A 45 -16.13 -10.20 -6.39
CA ASN A 45 -17.09 -9.57 -5.49
C ASN A 45 -17.03 -8.03 -5.64
N PRO A 46 -17.93 -7.43 -6.44
CA PRO A 46 -17.97 -5.98 -6.66
C PRO A 46 -18.10 -5.15 -5.37
N ALA A 47 -18.68 -5.71 -4.30
CA ALA A 47 -18.76 -5.02 -3.00
C ALA A 47 -17.38 -4.80 -2.35
N LEU A 48 -16.33 -5.48 -2.80
CA LEU A 48 -14.95 -5.27 -2.35
C LEU A 48 -14.18 -4.24 -3.18
N ARG A 49 -14.73 -3.75 -4.31
CA ARG A 49 -14.08 -2.68 -5.08
C ARG A 49 -13.95 -1.42 -4.23
N PHE A 50 -12.84 -0.70 -4.40
CA PHE A 50 -12.65 0.58 -3.71
C PHE A 50 -13.59 1.66 -4.26
N VAL A 51 -13.83 1.65 -5.56
CA VAL A 51 -14.85 2.49 -6.21
C VAL A 51 -16.14 1.69 -6.32
N GLN A 52 -17.23 2.26 -5.81
CA GLN A 52 -18.58 1.70 -5.89
C GLN A 52 -19.40 2.53 -6.88
N GLU A 53 -19.83 1.89 -7.97
CA GLU A 53 -20.61 2.55 -9.02
C GLU A 53 -21.97 2.99 -8.46
N GLY A 54 -22.29 4.28 -8.61
CA GLY A 54 -23.53 4.85 -8.07
C GLY A 54 -23.55 5.09 -6.56
N ASP A 55 -22.45 4.82 -5.85
CA ASP A 55 -22.34 5.04 -4.39
C ASP A 55 -21.04 5.78 -4.02
N PRO A 56 -21.02 7.12 -4.13
CA PRO A 56 -19.87 7.94 -3.78
C PRO A 56 -19.51 7.89 -2.29
N GLU A 57 -20.49 7.72 -1.40
CA GLU A 57 -20.25 7.66 0.04
C GLU A 57 -19.51 6.38 0.43
N ALA A 58 -19.93 5.22 -0.12
CA ALA A 58 -19.19 3.98 0.07
C ALA A 58 -17.80 4.03 -0.55
N SER A 59 -17.64 4.71 -1.69
CA SER A 59 -16.32 4.93 -2.31
C SER A 59 -15.41 5.77 -1.41
N ALA A 60 -15.92 6.88 -0.88
CA ALA A 60 -15.21 7.76 0.04
C ALA A 60 -14.80 7.03 1.33
N ALA A 61 -15.67 6.18 1.87
CA ALA A 61 -15.33 5.37 3.04
C ALA A 61 -14.23 4.34 2.76
N LYS A 62 -14.12 3.84 1.53
CA LYS A 62 -13.15 2.81 1.14
C LYS A 62 -11.80 3.36 0.68
N ILE A 63 -11.72 4.62 0.24
CA ILE A 63 -10.50 5.18 -0.38
C ILE A 63 -9.35 5.41 0.60
N ALA A 64 -9.63 5.52 1.90
CA ALA A 64 -8.60 5.72 2.91
C ALA A 64 -7.55 4.59 2.92
N LEU A 65 -7.97 3.35 2.66
CA LEU A 65 -7.07 2.19 2.65
C LEU A 65 -6.06 2.21 1.48
N PRO A 66 -6.47 2.34 0.20
CA PRO A 66 -5.52 2.48 -0.90
C PRO A 66 -4.66 3.74 -0.78
N ALA A 67 -5.21 4.85 -0.27
CA ALA A 67 -4.43 6.06 -0.02
C ALA A 67 -3.29 5.82 0.98
N ALA A 68 -3.55 5.11 2.08
CA ALA A 68 -2.51 4.75 3.05
C ALA A 68 -1.44 3.83 2.43
N VAL A 69 -1.82 2.90 1.56
CA VAL A 69 -0.86 2.08 0.80
C VAL A 69 0.03 2.95 -0.09
N ALA A 70 -0.55 3.89 -0.84
CA ALA A 70 0.20 4.80 -1.69
C ALA A 70 1.22 5.63 -0.88
N VAL A 71 0.83 6.18 0.27
CA VAL A 71 1.74 6.91 1.16
C VAL A 71 2.92 6.05 1.60
N VAL A 72 2.67 4.81 2.03
CA VAL A 72 3.73 3.91 2.50
C VAL A 72 4.65 3.47 1.37
N ILE A 73 4.11 3.12 0.20
CA ILE A 73 4.92 2.75 -0.98
C ILE A 73 5.79 3.93 -1.40
N SER A 74 5.22 5.13 -1.52
CA SER A 74 5.97 6.32 -1.93
C SER A 74 7.07 6.68 -0.94
N ALA A 75 6.78 6.63 0.37
CA ALA A 75 7.78 6.88 1.41
C ALA A 75 8.91 5.85 1.38
N GLY A 76 8.57 4.56 1.24
CA GLY A 76 9.56 3.50 1.18
C GLY A 76 10.44 3.55 -0.07
N LEU A 77 9.87 3.84 -1.24
CA LEU A 77 10.64 4.06 -2.46
C LEU A 77 11.58 5.27 -2.32
N GLY A 78 11.11 6.35 -1.71
CA GLY A 78 11.95 7.51 -1.40
C GLY A 78 13.15 7.18 -0.50
N ILE A 79 12.95 6.33 0.52
CA ILE A 79 14.05 5.80 1.37
C ILE A 79 15.07 5.01 0.53
N LEU A 80 14.61 4.27 -0.49
CA LEU A 80 15.45 3.48 -1.38
C LEU A 80 16.09 4.32 -2.52
N GLY A 81 15.88 5.63 -2.54
CA GLY A 81 16.41 6.51 -3.59
C GLY A 81 15.67 6.39 -4.93
N VAL A 82 14.45 5.86 -4.92
CA VAL A 82 13.61 5.71 -6.10
C VAL A 82 12.50 6.75 -6.07
N THR A 83 12.40 7.57 -7.11
CA THR A 83 11.27 8.49 -7.28
C THR A 83 10.00 7.68 -7.61
N PRO A 84 8.97 7.72 -6.77
CA PRO A 84 7.70 7.03 -7.07
C PRO A 84 7.04 7.63 -8.32
N ALA A 85 6.53 6.78 -9.21
CA ALA A 85 5.73 7.24 -10.33
C ALA A 85 4.31 7.56 -9.87
N GLU A 86 3.74 8.67 -10.37
CA GLU A 86 2.33 9.01 -10.12
C GLU A 86 1.38 8.20 -11.01
N GLU A 87 1.83 7.84 -12.22
CA GLU A 87 1.11 6.95 -13.14
C GLU A 87 2.10 6.11 -13.97
N MET A 88 1.70 4.89 -14.36
CA MET A 88 2.47 4.05 -15.30
C MET A 88 1.85 4.20 -16.69
N ARG A 89 2.62 4.73 -17.65
CA ARG A 89 2.27 4.83 -19.08
C ARG A 89 3.00 3.78 -19.90
#